data_AF-A0AA44TF34-F1
#
_entry.id   AF-A0AA44TF34-F1
#
_cell.length_a   1.000
_cell.length_b   1.000
_cell.length_c   1.000
_cell.angle_alpha   90.00
_cell.angle_beta   90.00
_cell.angle_gamma   90.00
#
_symmetry.space_group_name_H-M   'P 1'
#
loop_
_entity.id
_entity.type
_entity.pdbx_description
1 polymer ?
#
loop_
_entity_poly.entity_id
_entity_poly.type
_entity_poly.pdbx_seq_one_letter_code
_entity_poly.pdbx_strand_id
1 'polypeptide(L)'
;YEEDDTELAFELMKEVINMKPTSYFPYNLLGEIYIKKKMWKDASNILLQSIAIQPSMEAYKNLGVAKYYLGELKEASEYFLMGASNSDYYMYSHIKCLIEMGNTAEAKYKLDLFSEEDENFIGEIEVAELYVEMGCFKEAIVWFEKGWKEYADEPRWISRYVYSLLKVNSLTSAEEIISKVTEQTEELIQDVLGEECCEAWTESDKEERVSELISNKEEYNHMIEKIMSGHTPQMEFEMPIATDCYLFGCQRHNHTEYQG
;
A
#
# COMPACT_ATOMS: atom_id res chain seq x y z
N TYR A 1 12.96 10.54 -17.78
CA TYR A 1 12.31 10.34 -19.09
C TYR A 1 10.81 10.09 -18.95
N GLU A 2 10.30 9.53 -17.84
CA GLU A 2 8.86 9.36 -17.59
C GLU A 2 8.10 10.65 -17.20
N GLU A 3 8.78 11.62 -16.57
CA GLU A 3 8.17 12.92 -16.24
C GLU A 3 7.75 13.73 -17.48
N ASP A 4 8.48 13.58 -18.60
CA ASP A 4 8.22 14.30 -19.85
C ASP A 4 6.98 13.75 -20.58
N ASP A 5 6.63 12.47 -20.36
CA ASP A 5 5.46 11.81 -20.95
C ASP A 5 4.18 12.12 -20.15
N THR A 6 4.28 12.29 -18.82
CA THR A 6 3.11 12.57 -17.98
C THR A 6 2.53 13.97 -18.24
N GLU A 7 3.37 14.97 -18.47
CA GLU A 7 2.90 16.34 -18.76
C GLU A 7 2.29 16.44 -20.17
N LEU A 8 2.89 15.75 -21.15
CA LEU A 8 2.34 15.67 -22.50
C LEU A 8 0.99 14.94 -22.51
N ALA A 9 0.89 13.79 -21.84
CA ALA A 9 -0.35 13.04 -21.70
C ALA A 9 -1.45 13.89 -21.03
N PHE A 10 -1.09 14.71 -20.04
CA PHE A 10 -2.00 15.62 -19.37
C PHE A 10 -2.57 16.69 -20.30
N GLU A 11 -1.73 17.35 -21.11
CA GLU A 11 -2.19 18.35 -22.09
C GLU A 11 -3.09 17.73 -23.16
N LEU A 12 -2.68 16.59 -23.74
CA LEU A 12 -3.48 15.87 -24.73
C LEU A 12 -4.84 15.46 -24.18
N MET A 13 -4.89 14.98 -22.94
CA MET A 13 -6.15 14.54 -22.34
C MET A 13 -7.11 15.70 -22.10
N LYS A 14 -6.61 16.90 -21.74
CA LYS A 14 -7.44 18.10 -21.65
C LYS A 14 -8.05 18.49 -23.00
N GLU A 15 -7.29 18.37 -24.10
CA GLU A 15 -7.82 18.59 -25.45
C GLU A 15 -8.91 17.57 -25.80
N VAL A 16 -8.70 16.29 -25.49
CA VAL A 16 -9.69 15.22 -25.70
C VAL A 16 -10.98 15.53 -24.94
N ILE A 17 -10.90 15.90 -23.65
CA ILE A 17 -12.08 16.24 -22.85
C ILE A 17 -12.84 17.45 -23.41
N ASN A 18 -12.13 18.43 -24.00
CA ASN A 18 -12.77 19.58 -24.65
C ASN A 18 -13.58 19.19 -25.90
N MET A 19 -13.29 18.05 -26.52
CA MET A 19 -14.10 17.48 -27.60
C MET A 19 -15.41 16.85 -27.11
N LYS A 20 -15.61 16.79 -25.78
CA LYS A 20 -16.79 16.20 -25.11
C LYS A 20 -17.04 14.76 -25.55
N PRO A 21 -16.09 13.84 -25.31
CA PRO A 21 -16.25 12.45 -25.68
C PRO A 21 -17.46 11.86 -24.97
N THR A 22 -18.16 10.94 -25.64
CA THR A 22 -19.30 10.22 -25.06
C THR A 22 -18.87 8.97 -24.30
N SER A 23 -17.59 8.59 -24.38
CA SER A 23 -17.00 7.48 -23.63
C SER A 23 -16.53 7.97 -22.27
N TYR A 24 -16.69 7.13 -21.24
CA TYR A 24 -16.21 7.39 -19.87
C TYR A 24 -14.67 7.34 -19.79
N PHE A 25 -14.02 6.65 -20.73
CA PHE A 25 -12.60 6.31 -20.67
C PHE A 25 -11.67 7.53 -20.61
N PRO A 26 -11.80 8.57 -21.47
CA PRO A 26 -10.95 9.76 -21.37
C PRO A 26 -11.10 10.51 -20.04
N TYR A 27 -12.31 10.51 -19.46
CA TYR A 27 -12.56 11.12 -18.16
C TYR A 27 -11.89 10.34 -17.03
N ASN A 28 -11.92 9.01 -17.11
CA ASN A 28 -11.26 8.13 -16.14
C ASN A 28 -9.74 8.31 -16.18
N LEU A 29 -9.16 8.30 -17.38
CA LEU A 29 -7.72 8.46 -17.57
C LEU A 29 -7.23 9.84 -17.12
N LEU A 30 -7.99 10.92 -17.40
CA LEU A 30 -7.67 12.24 -16.84
C LEU A 30 -7.74 12.25 -15.30
N GLY A 31 -8.71 11.53 -14.74
CA GLY A 31 -8.83 11.32 -13.29
C GLY A 31 -7.60 10.67 -12.68
N GLU A 32 -7.12 9.58 -13.27
CA GLU A 32 -5.88 8.91 -12.86
C GLU A 32 -4.67 9.86 -12.92
N ILE A 33 -4.53 10.63 -14.01
CA ILE A 33 -3.44 11.61 -14.14
C ILE A 33 -3.53 12.65 -13.03
N TYR A 34 -4.72 13.16 -12.71
CA TYR A 34 -4.90 14.09 -11.60
C TYR A 34 -4.55 13.46 -10.24
N ILE A 35 -4.87 12.17 -10.01
CA ILE A 35 -4.44 11.44 -8.81
C ILE A 35 -2.91 11.40 -8.71
N LYS A 36 -2.22 11.00 -9.79
CA LYS A 36 -0.75 10.97 -9.85
C LYS A 36 -0.12 12.34 -9.59
N LYS A 37 -0.75 13.42 -10.07
CA LYS A 37 -0.34 14.82 -9.84
C LYS A 37 -0.82 15.39 -8.49
N LYS A 38 -1.47 14.59 -7.64
CA LYS A 38 -2.00 15.01 -6.34
C LYS A 38 -3.06 16.13 -6.40
N MET A 39 -3.75 16.25 -7.53
CA MET A 39 -4.80 17.22 -7.79
C MET A 39 -6.18 16.64 -7.44
N TRP A 40 -6.39 16.38 -6.16
CA TRP A 40 -7.53 15.57 -5.66
C TRP A 40 -8.90 16.12 -6.02
N LYS A 41 -9.07 17.44 -5.98
CA LYS A 41 -10.35 18.08 -6.30
C LYS A 41 -10.70 17.95 -7.78
N ASP A 42 -9.71 18.13 -8.66
CA ASP A 42 -9.89 17.99 -10.10
C ASP A 42 -10.10 16.53 -10.49
N ALA A 43 -9.35 15.61 -9.87
CA ALA A 43 -9.59 14.17 -9.97
C ALA A 43 -11.03 13.81 -9.60
N SER A 44 -11.51 14.28 -8.45
CA SER A 44 -12.88 14.00 -8.00
C SER A 44 -13.93 14.48 -9.01
N ASN A 45 -13.79 15.71 -9.51
CA ASN A 45 -14.75 16.28 -10.46
C ASN A 45 -14.79 15.52 -11.79
N ILE A 46 -13.63 15.10 -12.32
CA ILE A 46 -13.58 14.41 -13.61
C ILE A 46 -14.00 12.94 -13.48
N LEU A 47 -13.65 12.28 -12.37
CA LEU A 47 -14.06 10.89 -12.10
C LEU A 47 -15.57 10.79 -11.88
N LEU A 48 -16.20 11.77 -11.24
CA LEU A 48 -17.66 11.84 -11.15
C LEU A 48 -18.32 11.96 -12.53
N GLN A 49 -17.72 12.69 -13.47
CA GLN A 49 -18.21 12.74 -14.85
C GLN A 49 -18.04 11.40 -15.56
N SER A 50 -16.91 10.72 -15.35
CA SER A 50 -16.67 9.37 -15.88
C SER A 50 -17.76 8.40 -15.40
N ILE A 51 -18.00 8.32 -14.09
CA ILE A 51 -19.01 7.46 -13.47
C ILE A 51 -20.42 7.79 -13.96
N ALA A 52 -20.73 9.07 -14.20
CA ALA A 52 -22.04 9.48 -14.71
C ALA A 52 -22.30 9.03 -16.16
N ILE A 53 -21.24 8.87 -16.98
CA ILE A 53 -21.33 8.30 -18.32
C ILE A 53 -21.46 6.78 -18.23
N GLN A 54 -20.52 6.15 -17.53
CA GLN A 54 -20.51 4.71 -17.27
C GLN A 54 -19.68 4.43 -16.02
N PRO A 55 -20.24 3.77 -15.00
CA PRO A 55 -19.46 3.26 -13.87
C PRO A 55 -18.37 2.28 -14.30
N SER A 56 -17.19 2.42 -13.68
CA SER A 56 -16.08 1.45 -13.79
C SER A 56 -15.40 1.26 -12.44
N MET A 57 -14.73 0.13 -12.26
CA MET A 57 -14.04 -0.18 -11.00
C MET A 57 -12.90 0.81 -10.76
N GLU A 58 -12.14 1.13 -11.80
CA GLU A 58 -11.02 2.08 -11.76
C GLU A 58 -11.50 3.47 -11.34
N ALA A 59 -12.64 3.92 -11.89
CA ALA A 59 -13.21 5.21 -11.54
C ALA A 59 -13.65 5.27 -10.07
N TYR A 60 -14.26 4.20 -9.54
CA TYR A 60 -14.59 4.09 -8.12
C TYR A 60 -13.35 4.09 -7.24
N LYS A 61 -12.36 3.26 -7.58
CA LYS A 61 -11.09 3.14 -6.87
C LYS A 61 -10.37 4.50 -6.77
N ASN A 62 -10.14 5.15 -7.92
CA ASN A 62 -9.47 6.45 -7.97
C ASN A 62 -10.29 7.57 -7.32
N LEU A 63 -11.63 7.51 -7.38
CA LEU A 63 -12.46 8.49 -6.68
C LEU A 63 -12.36 8.30 -5.16
N GLY A 64 -12.27 7.06 -4.68
CA GLY A 64 -11.95 6.74 -3.29
C GLY A 64 -10.65 7.41 -2.82
N VAL A 65 -9.59 7.32 -3.63
CA VAL A 65 -8.30 7.99 -3.37
C VAL A 65 -8.46 9.51 -3.28
N ALA A 66 -9.10 10.13 -4.27
CA ALA A 66 -9.34 11.58 -4.26
C ALA A 66 -10.11 12.02 -3.01
N LYS A 67 -11.18 11.31 -2.67
CA LYS A 67 -12.03 11.60 -1.50
C LYS A 67 -11.27 11.46 -0.19
N TYR A 68 -10.43 10.43 -0.07
CA TYR A 68 -9.59 10.23 1.11
C TYR A 68 -8.66 11.42 1.34
N TYR A 69 -7.91 11.83 0.32
CA TYR A 69 -6.97 12.96 0.44
C TYR A 69 -7.66 14.33 0.56
N LEU A 70 -8.95 14.42 0.22
CA LEU A 70 -9.79 15.59 0.53
C LEU A 70 -10.31 15.59 1.98
N GLY A 71 -10.09 14.52 2.75
CA GLY A 71 -10.61 14.35 4.11
C GLY A 71 -12.06 13.87 4.16
N GLU A 72 -12.63 13.49 3.01
CA GLU A 72 -14.02 13.04 2.86
C GLU A 72 -14.11 11.52 3.11
N LEU A 73 -13.67 11.08 4.30
CA LEU A 73 -13.44 9.66 4.64
C LEU A 73 -14.65 8.75 4.42
N LYS A 74 -15.87 9.25 4.67
CA LYS A 74 -17.10 8.48 4.47
C LYS A 74 -17.32 8.16 2.99
N GLU A 75 -17.21 9.15 2.12
CA GLU A 75 -17.34 8.96 0.67
C GLU A 75 -16.19 8.10 0.14
N ALA A 76 -14.97 8.32 0.64
CA ALA A 76 -13.82 7.50 0.28
C ALA A 76 -14.09 6.01 0.57
N SER A 77 -14.53 5.71 1.79
CA SER A 77 -14.92 4.37 2.23
C SER A 77 -15.99 3.75 1.32
N GLU A 78 -17.02 4.50 0.95
CA GLU A 78 -18.11 4.02 0.09
C GLU A 78 -17.59 3.69 -1.32
N TYR A 79 -16.79 4.57 -1.92
CA TYR A 79 -16.24 4.35 -3.26
C TYR A 79 -15.20 3.22 -3.30
N PHE A 80 -14.35 3.09 -2.28
CA PHE A 80 -13.46 1.94 -2.17
C PHE A 80 -14.24 0.64 -2.10
N LEU A 81 -15.30 0.56 -1.29
CA LEU A 81 -16.14 -0.63 -1.19
C LEU A 81 -16.81 -0.99 -2.53
N MET A 82 -17.22 0.00 -3.33
CA MET A 82 -17.81 -0.23 -4.66
C MET A 82 -16.79 -0.81 -5.66
N GLY A 83 -15.51 -0.49 -5.51
CA GLY A 83 -14.43 -0.96 -6.38
C GLY A 83 -13.67 -2.19 -5.85
N ALA A 84 -14.00 -2.68 -4.65
CA ALA A 84 -13.22 -3.69 -3.94
C ALA A 84 -13.66 -5.13 -4.23
N SER A 85 -12.67 -6.02 -4.17
CA SER A 85 -12.83 -7.47 -4.04
C SER A 85 -12.64 -7.88 -2.56
N ASN A 86 -12.89 -9.14 -2.21
CA ASN A 86 -12.94 -9.59 -0.80
C ASN A 86 -11.73 -9.19 0.07
N SER A 87 -10.50 -9.42 -0.42
CA SER A 87 -9.27 -9.23 0.36
C SER A 87 -8.23 -8.34 -0.35
N ASP A 88 -8.68 -7.49 -1.27
CA ASP A 88 -7.78 -6.63 -2.05
C ASP A 88 -7.42 -5.31 -1.37
N TYR A 89 -6.50 -4.57 -1.99
CA TYR A 89 -6.06 -3.25 -1.50
C TYR A 89 -7.23 -2.27 -1.32
N TYR A 90 -8.31 -2.40 -2.09
CA TYR A 90 -9.43 -1.45 -2.01
C TYR A 90 -10.37 -1.81 -0.85
N MET A 91 -10.59 -3.09 -0.56
CA MET A 91 -11.26 -3.49 0.69
C MET A 91 -10.42 -3.06 1.90
N TYR A 92 -9.10 -3.23 1.80
CA TYR A 92 -8.16 -2.72 2.79
C TYR A 92 -8.32 -1.21 3.02
N SER A 93 -8.36 -0.43 1.94
CA SER A 93 -8.52 1.04 1.99
C SER A 93 -9.88 1.45 2.58
N HIS A 94 -10.94 0.71 2.25
CA HIS A 94 -12.26 0.86 2.87
C HIS A 94 -12.19 0.64 4.39
N ILE A 95 -11.55 -0.45 4.84
CA ILE A 95 -11.37 -0.76 6.26
C ILE A 95 -10.53 0.31 6.97
N LYS A 96 -9.45 0.79 6.35
CA LYS A 96 -8.63 1.89 6.88
C LYS A 96 -9.47 3.15 7.11
N CYS A 97 -10.33 3.53 6.16
CA CYS A 97 -11.26 4.64 6.33
C CYS A 97 -12.23 4.41 7.50
N LEU A 98 -12.76 3.19 7.67
CA LEU A 98 -13.63 2.85 8.81
C LEU A 98 -12.89 3.02 10.15
N ILE A 99 -11.64 2.61 10.24
CA ILE A 99 -10.81 2.76 11.45
C ILE A 99 -10.63 4.24 11.79
N GLU A 100 -10.28 5.08 10.81
CA GLU A 100 -10.09 6.52 11.01
C GLU A 100 -11.37 7.26 11.39
N MET A 101 -12.52 6.79 10.92
CA MET A 101 -13.83 7.28 11.35
C MET A 101 -14.25 6.75 12.74
N GLY A 102 -13.47 5.86 13.36
CA GLY A 102 -13.77 5.24 14.64
C GLY A 102 -14.74 4.06 14.58
N ASN A 103 -15.10 3.59 13.39
CA ASN A 103 -16.00 2.45 13.15
C ASN A 103 -15.26 1.10 13.26
N THR A 104 -14.53 0.90 14.36
CA THR A 104 -13.62 -0.25 14.53
C THR A 104 -14.33 -1.60 14.56
N ALA A 105 -15.60 -1.67 15.01
CA ALA A 105 -16.36 -2.92 15.03
C ALA A 105 -16.66 -3.44 13.61
N GLU A 106 -17.04 -2.54 12.69
CA GLU A 106 -17.29 -2.88 11.29
C GLU A 106 -15.98 -3.17 10.57
N ALA A 107 -14.95 -2.35 10.80
CA ALA A 107 -13.61 -2.56 10.28
C ALA A 107 -13.09 -3.95 10.62
N LYS A 108 -13.18 -4.35 11.90
CA LYS A 108 -12.76 -5.67 12.34
C LYS A 108 -13.57 -6.78 11.69
N TYR A 109 -14.90 -6.66 11.67
CA TYR A 109 -15.76 -7.68 11.04
C TYR A 109 -15.38 -7.93 9.58
N LYS A 110 -15.08 -6.87 8.81
CA LYS A 110 -14.66 -7.01 7.41
C LYS A 110 -13.25 -7.58 7.28
N LEU A 111 -12.31 -7.16 8.13
CA LEU A 111 -10.94 -7.69 8.12
C LEU A 111 -10.88 -9.16 8.53
N ASP A 112 -11.76 -9.60 9.44
CA ASP A 112 -11.90 -11.01 9.85
C ASP A 112 -12.32 -11.93 8.68
N LEU A 113 -12.86 -11.37 7.59
CA LEU A 113 -13.26 -12.11 6.38
C LEU A 113 -12.13 -12.27 5.36
N PHE A 114 -10.95 -11.66 5.59
CA PHE A 114 -9.84 -11.76 4.65
C PHE A 114 -9.32 -13.20 4.58
N SER A 115 -8.98 -13.63 3.36
CA SER A 115 -8.50 -14.99 3.08
C SER A 115 -7.27 -14.97 2.17
N GLU A 116 -6.24 -15.74 2.53
CA GLU A 116 -5.04 -15.98 1.72
C GLU A 116 -5.35 -16.67 0.38
N GLU A 117 -6.53 -17.29 0.24
CA GLU A 117 -6.96 -17.98 -0.98
C GLU A 117 -7.67 -17.05 -1.98
N ASP A 118 -7.94 -15.80 -1.60
CA ASP A 118 -8.56 -14.83 -2.51
C ASP A 118 -7.56 -14.40 -3.59
N GLU A 119 -8.02 -14.30 -4.85
CA GLU A 119 -7.19 -14.03 -6.03
C GLU A 119 -6.31 -12.77 -5.90
N ASN A 120 -6.83 -11.74 -5.23
CA ASN A 120 -6.16 -10.45 -5.05
C ASN A 120 -5.82 -10.20 -3.57
N PHE A 121 -5.51 -11.25 -2.80
CA PHE A 121 -5.14 -11.12 -1.40
C PHE A 121 -3.98 -10.11 -1.24
N ILE A 122 -4.19 -9.12 -0.37
CA ILE A 122 -3.28 -7.98 -0.22
C ILE A 122 -1.92 -8.34 0.37
N GLY A 123 -1.85 -9.35 1.24
CA GLY A 123 -0.68 -9.69 2.02
C GLY A 123 -0.97 -9.76 3.51
N GLU A 124 -0.22 -10.62 4.23
CA GLU A 124 -0.44 -10.89 5.64
C GLU A 124 -0.02 -9.72 6.53
N ILE A 125 1.01 -8.98 6.13
CA ILE A 125 1.55 -7.87 6.91
C ILE A 125 0.60 -6.68 6.89
N GLU A 126 0.03 -6.37 5.74
CA GLU A 126 -0.98 -5.34 5.59
C GLU A 126 -2.17 -5.66 6.52
N VAL A 127 -2.68 -6.89 6.48
CA VAL A 127 -3.77 -7.32 7.38
C VAL A 127 -3.38 -7.15 8.85
N ALA A 128 -2.17 -7.57 9.23
CA ALA A 128 -1.66 -7.41 10.59
C ALA A 128 -1.66 -5.94 11.03
N GLU A 129 -1.21 -5.02 10.18
CA GLU A 129 -1.15 -3.59 10.49
C GLU A 129 -2.51 -2.99 10.82
N LEU A 130 -3.57 -3.35 10.09
CA LEU A 130 -4.92 -2.84 10.40
C LEU A 130 -5.44 -3.37 11.73
N TYR A 131 -5.11 -4.62 12.11
CA TYR A 131 -5.39 -5.10 13.47
C TYR A 131 -4.63 -4.30 14.53
N VAL A 132 -3.38 -3.90 14.27
CA VAL A 132 -2.61 -3.00 15.16
C VAL A 132 -3.31 -1.65 15.32
N GLU A 133 -3.77 -1.04 14.23
CA GLU A 133 -4.49 0.25 14.26
C GLU A 133 -5.79 0.16 15.09
N MET A 134 -6.46 -1.00 15.08
CA MET A 134 -7.65 -1.26 15.90
C MET A 134 -7.33 -1.67 17.34
N GLY A 135 -6.06 -1.84 17.71
CA GLY A 135 -5.63 -2.37 19.01
C GLY A 135 -5.92 -3.87 19.22
N CYS A 136 -6.22 -4.60 18.15
CA CYS A 136 -6.47 -6.04 18.14
C CYS A 136 -5.14 -6.83 18.05
N PHE A 137 -4.29 -6.68 19.07
CA PHE A 137 -2.90 -7.14 19.01
C PHE A 137 -2.74 -8.66 18.88
N LYS A 138 -3.69 -9.46 19.38
CA LYS A 138 -3.62 -10.93 19.29
C LYS A 138 -3.82 -11.39 17.86
N GLU A 139 -4.81 -10.83 17.17
CA GLU A 139 -5.08 -11.07 15.76
C GLU A 139 -3.93 -10.56 14.89
N ALA A 140 -3.39 -9.37 15.20
CA ALA A 140 -2.21 -8.83 14.51
C ALA A 140 -1.03 -9.80 14.56
N ILE A 141 -0.72 -10.37 15.74
CA ILE A 141 0.38 -11.35 15.90
C ILE A 141 0.18 -12.58 15.01
N VAL A 142 -1.05 -13.12 14.93
CA VAL A 142 -1.34 -14.29 14.08
C VAL A 142 -1.02 -14.00 12.61
N TRP A 143 -1.32 -12.80 12.12
CA TRP A 143 -1.03 -12.41 10.75
C TRP A 143 0.45 -12.09 10.54
N PHE A 144 1.10 -11.39 11.49
CA PHE A 144 2.54 -11.17 11.44
C PHE A 144 3.31 -12.50 11.37
N GLU A 145 2.93 -13.51 12.16
CA GLU A 145 3.59 -14.82 12.17
C GLU A 145 3.62 -15.52 10.81
N LYS A 146 2.65 -15.23 9.94
CA LYS A 146 2.57 -15.79 8.59
C LYS A 146 3.54 -15.13 7.61
N GLY A 147 3.66 -13.79 7.64
CA GLY A 147 4.38 -13.03 6.61
C GLY A 147 5.72 -12.42 7.02
N TRP A 148 6.04 -12.28 8.33
CA TRP A 148 7.13 -11.37 8.77
C TRP A 148 8.51 -11.69 8.22
N LYS A 149 8.76 -12.95 7.84
CA LYS A 149 10.07 -13.40 7.35
C LYS A 149 10.44 -12.79 6.00
N GLU A 150 9.45 -12.47 5.17
CA GLU A 150 9.68 -11.83 3.87
C GLU A 150 10.11 -10.37 4.01
N TYR A 151 9.82 -9.77 5.17
CA TYR A 151 10.08 -8.38 5.50
C TYR A 151 11.10 -8.25 6.64
N ALA A 152 11.91 -9.28 6.86
CA ALA A 152 12.86 -9.36 7.97
C ALA A 152 14.02 -8.37 7.85
N ASP A 153 14.26 -7.81 6.67
CA ASP A 153 15.25 -6.76 6.40
C ASP A 153 14.69 -5.34 6.50
N GLU A 154 13.38 -5.19 6.76
CA GLU A 154 12.70 -3.90 6.90
C GLU A 154 12.29 -3.62 8.37
N PRO A 155 13.02 -2.76 9.10
CA PRO A 155 12.73 -2.48 10.51
C PRO A 155 11.32 -1.97 10.79
N ARG A 156 10.70 -1.29 9.83
CA ARG A 156 9.37 -0.70 10.02
C ARG A 156 8.31 -1.76 10.36
N TRP A 157 8.28 -2.86 9.63
CA TRP A 157 7.27 -3.91 9.82
C TRP A 157 7.53 -4.70 11.09
N ILE A 158 8.81 -5.04 11.33
CA ILE A 158 9.24 -5.73 12.55
C ILE A 158 8.91 -4.91 13.79
N SER A 159 9.04 -3.58 13.73
CA SER A 159 8.69 -2.70 14.86
C SER A 159 7.21 -2.81 15.27
N ARG A 160 6.29 -2.93 14.32
CA ARG A 160 4.85 -3.10 14.59
C ARG A 160 4.53 -4.49 15.10
N TYR A 161 5.26 -5.51 14.64
CA TYR A 161 5.13 -6.86 15.18
C TYR A 161 5.61 -6.93 16.63
N VAL A 162 6.82 -6.45 16.91
CA VAL A 162 7.39 -6.36 18.27
C VAL A 162 6.49 -5.52 19.18
N TYR A 163 5.97 -4.40 18.69
CA TYR A 163 5.00 -3.59 19.43
C TYR A 163 3.76 -4.40 19.82
N SER A 164 3.20 -5.19 18.91
CA SER A 164 2.04 -6.04 19.18
C SER A 164 2.33 -7.10 20.24
N LEU A 165 3.51 -7.76 20.17
CA LEU A 165 3.97 -8.71 21.18
C LEU A 165 4.11 -8.07 22.57
N LEU A 166 4.68 -6.87 22.64
CA LEU A 166 4.83 -6.14 23.89
C LEU A 166 3.47 -5.71 24.47
N LYS A 167 2.48 -5.37 23.64
CA LYS A 167 1.12 -5.03 24.10
C LYS A 167 0.35 -6.20 24.69
N VAL A 168 0.70 -7.43 24.31
CA VAL A 168 0.15 -8.65 24.94
C VAL A 168 1.02 -9.20 26.08
N ASN A 169 2.07 -8.46 26.49
CA ASN A 169 3.05 -8.83 27.51
C ASN A 169 3.92 -10.05 27.15
N SER A 170 4.15 -10.30 25.87
CA SER A 170 5.00 -11.39 25.38
C SER A 170 6.44 -10.91 25.11
N LEU A 171 7.14 -10.45 26.15
CA LEU A 171 8.51 -9.92 26.02
C LEU A 171 9.48 -10.97 25.45
N THR A 172 9.40 -12.22 25.92
CA THR A 172 10.28 -13.30 25.44
C THR A 172 10.13 -13.52 23.94
N SER A 173 8.91 -13.53 23.42
CA SER A 173 8.66 -13.66 21.98
C SER A 173 9.20 -12.45 21.21
N ALA A 174 9.08 -11.24 21.75
CA ALA A 174 9.67 -10.05 21.13
C ALA A 174 11.20 -10.16 21.05
N GLU A 175 11.86 -10.58 22.12
CA GLU A 175 13.32 -10.81 22.16
C GLU A 175 13.75 -11.90 21.15
N GLU A 176 12.96 -12.97 21.02
CA GLU A 176 13.21 -14.01 20.02
C GLU A 176 13.12 -13.49 18.59
N ILE A 177 12.14 -12.63 18.28
CA ILE A 177 12.04 -11.99 16.95
C ILE A 177 13.25 -11.09 16.70
N ILE A 178 13.62 -10.22 17.64
CA ILE A 178 14.81 -9.36 17.53
C ILE A 178 16.08 -10.18 17.31
N SER A 179 16.25 -11.28 18.04
CA SER A 179 17.40 -12.17 17.88
C SER A 179 17.46 -12.77 16.48
N LYS A 180 16.33 -13.24 15.94
CA LYS A 180 16.25 -13.84 14.60
C LYS A 180 16.56 -12.83 13.50
N VAL A 181 15.91 -11.66 13.50
CA VAL A 181 16.17 -10.64 12.47
C VAL A 181 17.60 -10.11 12.53
N THR A 182 18.17 -9.99 13.74
CA THR A 182 19.56 -9.58 13.94
C THR A 182 20.55 -10.61 13.41
N GLU A 183 20.30 -11.90 13.62
CA GLU A 183 21.12 -13.00 13.08
C GLU A 183 21.03 -13.05 11.56
N GLN A 184 19.82 -12.97 10.99
CA GLN A 184 19.61 -12.93 9.54
C GLN A 184 20.28 -11.71 8.89
N THR A 185 20.21 -10.55 9.54
CA THR A 185 20.86 -9.33 9.05
C THR A 185 22.39 -9.47 9.06
N GLU A 186 22.95 -10.13 10.07
CA GLU A 186 24.39 -10.42 10.12
C GLU A 186 24.81 -11.38 8.99
N GLU A 187 24.04 -12.44 8.75
CA GLU A 187 24.29 -13.36 7.64
C GLU A 187 24.27 -12.62 6.31
N LEU A 188 23.26 -11.76 6.09
CA LEU A 188 23.14 -10.95 4.87
C LEU A 188 24.31 -9.98 4.69
N ILE A 189 24.82 -9.38 5.77
CA ILE A 189 26.02 -8.53 5.71
C ILE A 189 27.23 -9.33 5.22
N GLN A 190 27.43 -10.54 5.74
CA GLN A 190 28.54 -11.39 5.31
C GLN A 190 28.40 -11.82 3.85
N ASP A 191 27.19 -12.14 3.41
CA ASP A 191 26.89 -12.49 2.02
C ASP A 191 27.25 -11.33 1.09
N VAL A 192 26.74 -10.12 1.38
CA VAL A 192 27.01 -8.90 0.59
C VAL A 192 28.52 -8.57 0.54
N LEU A 193 29.23 -8.73 1.65
CA LEU A 193 30.69 -8.54 1.69
C LEU A 193 31.45 -9.55 0.81
N GLY A 194 30.92 -10.77 0.68
CA GLY A 194 31.48 -11.85 -0.12
C GLY A 194 31.21 -11.76 -1.62
N GLU A 195 30.29 -10.91 -2.07
CA GLU A 195 29.92 -10.76 -3.48
C GLU A 195 31.05 -10.16 -4.33
N GLU A 196 31.19 -10.61 -5.58
CA GLU A 196 32.12 -9.99 -6.53
C GLU A 196 31.48 -8.78 -7.21
N CYS A 197 32.19 -7.64 -7.22
CA CYS A 197 31.72 -6.42 -7.86
C CYS A 197 31.83 -6.47 -9.39
N CYS A 198 30.90 -5.79 -10.07
CA CYS A 198 30.85 -5.65 -11.53
C CYS A 198 30.43 -4.23 -11.94
N GLU A 199 30.17 -3.99 -13.24
CA GLU A 199 29.77 -2.66 -13.73
C GLU A 199 28.44 -2.16 -13.15
N ALA A 200 27.52 -3.07 -12.79
CA ALA A 200 26.21 -2.75 -12.21
C ALA A 200 26.15 -2.88 -10.69
N TRP A 201 27.21 -3.38 -10.06
CA TRP A 201 27.33 -3.58 -8.61
C TRP A 201 28.74 -3.20 -8.19
N THR A 202 28.92 -1.94 -7.81
CA THR A 202 30.22 -1.36 -7.51
C THR A 202 30.58 -1.54 -6.03
N GLU A 203 31.86 -1.34 -5.69
CA GLU A 203 32.27 -1.31 -4.27
C GLU A 203 31.52 -0.22 -3.49
N SER A 204 31.15 0.90 -4.13
CA SER A 204 30.35 1.95 -3.49
C SER A 204 28.93 1.47 -3.17
N ASP A 205 28.28 0.76 -4.09
CA ASP A 205 26.93 0.23 -3.87
C ASP A 205 26.94 -0.82 -2.75
N LYS A 206 27.99 -1.65 -2.71
CA LYS A 206 28.22 -2.61 -1.64
C LYS A 206 28.42 -1.93 -0.28
N GLU A 207 29.27 -0.91 -0.21
CA GLU A 207 29.50 -0.14 1.02
C GLU A 207 28.21 0.52 1.53
N GLU A 208 27.38 1.05 0.61
CA GLU A 208 26.08 1.63 0.93
C GLU A 208 25.12 0.58 1.49
N ARG A 209 24.98 -0.57 0.83
CA ARG A 209 24.11 -1.66 1.30
C ARG A 209 24.54 -2.22 2.66
N VAL A 210 25.84 -2.43 2.87
CA VAL A 210 26.36 -2.88 4.17
C VAL A 210 26.07 -1.83 5.26
N SER A 211 26.23 -0.55 4.95
CA SER A 211 25.94 0.54 5.89
C SER A 211 24.45 0.58 6.27
N GLU A 212 23.56 0.38 5.30
CA GLU A 212 22.11 0.26 5.54
C GLU A 212 21.79 -0.92 6.47
N LEU A 213 22.32 -2.11 6.18
CA LEU A 213 22.08 -3.31 7.00
C LEU A 213 22.61 -3.15 8.43
N ILE A 214 23.77 -2.51 8.61
CA ILE A 214 24.30 -2.17 9.94
C ILE A 214 23.33 -1.24 10.67
N SER A 215 22.80 -0.20 10.00
CA SER A 215 21.81 0.70 10.59
C SER A 215 20.52 -0.04 10.99
N ASN A 216 20.02 -0.94 10.13
CA ASN A 216 18.81 -1.73 10.42
C ASN A 216 19.04 -2.64 11.64
N LYS A 217 20.21 -3.27 11.71
CA LYS A 217 20.64 -4.07 12.86
C LYS A 217 20.71 -3.24 14.15
N GLU A 218 21.25 -2.02 14.10
CA GLU A 218 21.25 -1.12 15.25
C GLU A 218 19.83 -0.75 15.68
N GLU A 219 18.90 -0.52 14.73
CA GLU A 219 17.50 -0.26 15.04
C GLU A 219 16.82 -1.45 15.72
N TYR A 220 17.05 -2.68 15.24
CA TYR A 220 16.54 -3.90 15.89
C TYR A 220 16.97 -4.01 17.35
N ASN A 221 18.25 -3.78 17.63
CA ASN A 221 18.80 -3.90 18.98
C ASN A 221 18.20 -2.89 19.98
N HIS A 222 17.79 -1.70 19.52
CA HIS A 222 17.18 -0.67 20.37
C HIS A 222 15.64 -0.68 20.32
N MET A 223 15.04 -1.54 19.50
CA MET A 223 13.61 -1.51 19.19
C MET A 223 12.73 -1.73 20.42
N ILE A 224 13.04 -2.75 21.22
CA ILE A 224 12.27 -3.08 22.43
C ILE A 224 12.37 -1.93 23.44
N GLU A 225 13.57 -1.40 23.68
CA GLU A 225 13.78 -0.27 24.60
C GLU A 225 13.00 0.96 24.14
N LYS A 226 13.11 1.31 22.85
CA LYS A 226 12.39 2.43 22.23
C LYS A 226 10.89 2.28 22.44
N ILE A 227 10.31 1.12 22.15
CA ILE A 227 8.87 0.86 22.34
C ILE A 227 8.48 0.92 23.82
N MET A 228 9.25 0.29 24.72
CA MET A 228 8.99 0.30 26.16
C MET A 228 9.09 1.70 26.78
N SER A 229 9.88 2.61 26.19
CA SER A 229 9.96 4.02 26.60
C SER A 229 8.71 4.84 26.24
N GLY A 230 7.74 4.23 25.54
CA GLY A 230 6.47 4.86 25.16
C GLY A 230 6.35 5.17 23.67
N HIS A 231 7.36 4.85 22.86
CA HIS A 231 7.26 5.00 21.41
C HIS A 231 6.23 4.04 20.83
N THR A 232 5.37 4.56 19.97
CA THR A 232 4.40 3.76 19.19
C THR A 232 4.80 3.85 17.73
N PRO A 233 5.22 2.74 17.10
CA PRO A 233 5.52 2.71 15.67
C PRO A 233 4.32 3.18 14.87
N GLN A 234 4.53 4.13 13.97
CA GLN A 234 3.47 4.65 13.10
C GLN A 234 3.19 3.67 11.97
N MET A 235 1.99 3.75 11.41
CA MET A 235 1.64 3.05 10.19
C MET A 235 2.06 3.93 9.02
N GLU A 236 2.84 3.40 8.10
CA GLU A 236 3.06 4.05 6.81
C GLU A 236 2.03 3.53 5.84
N PHE A 237 1.27 4.45 5.25
CA PHE A 237 0.17 4.09 4.38
C PHE A 237 0.04 5.10 3.24
N GLU A 238 -0.03 4.58 2.02
CA GLU A 238 -0.33 5.34 0.81
C GLU A 238 -1.50 4.67 0.09
N MET A 239 -2.46 5.49 -0.37
CA MET A 239 -3.61 4.97 -1.09
C MET A 239 -3.21 4.42 -2.47
N PRO A 240 -3.78 3.27 -2.90
CA PRO A 240 -3.41 2.65 -4.16
C PRO A 240 -3.98 3.47 -5.33
N ILE A 241 -3.19 3.69 -6.37
CA ILE A 241 -3.70 4.29 -7.60
C ILE A 241 -4.14 3.16 -8.52
N ALA A 242 -5.41 3.17 -8.93
CA ALA A 242 -5.89 2.24 -9.94
C ALA A 242 -5.40 2.71 -11.31
N THR A 243 -4.53 1.91 -11.92
CA THR A 243 -4.05 2.09 -13.28
C THR A 243 -4.47 0.88 -14.11
N ASP A 244 -4.78 1.11 -15.38
CA ASP A 244 -5.12 0.04 -16.32
C ASP A 244 -4.12 -0.04 -17.48
N CYS A 245 -4.12 -1.16 -18.20
CA CYS A 245 -3.31 -1.36 -19.38
C CYS A 245 -3.90 -0.61 -20.57
N TYR A 246 -3.47 0.62 -20.83
CA TYR A 246 -4.00 1.43 -21.94
C TYR A 246 -3.48 1.04 -23.34
N LEU A 247 -2.97 -0.19 -23.49
CA LEU A 247 -2.40 -0.66 -24.75
C LEU A 247 -3.51 -1.13 -25.69
N PHE A 248 -3.68 -0.41 -26.81
CA PHE A 248 -4.63 -0.78 -27.86
C PHE A 248 -4.36 -2.20 -28.38
N GLY A 249 -5.35 -3.10 -28.29
CA GLY A 249 -5.23 -4.49 -28.73
C GLY A 249 -4.54 -5.44 -27.74
N CYS A 250 -4.40 -5.05 -26.46
CA CYS A 250 -3.93 -5.95 -25.40
C CYS A 250 -4.84 -7.20 -25.32
N GLN A 251 -4.29 -8.39 -25.56
CA GLN A 251 -5.06 -9.65 -25.47
C GLN A 251 -5.32 -10.08 -24.02
N ARG A 252 -4.62 -9.50 -23.04
CA ARG A 252 -4.83 -9.76 -21.61
C ARG A 252 -6.05 -9.03 -21.05
N HIS A 253 -6.34 -7.83 -21.52
CA HIS A 253 -7.46 -7.02 -21.08
C HIS A 253 -8.28 -6.62 -22.31
N ASN A 254 -9.47 -7.20 -22.43
CA ASN A 254 -10.33 -7.01 -23.59
C ASN A 254 -11.04 -5.65 -23.50
N HIS A 255 -10.32 -4.57 -23.86
CA HIS A 255 -10.82 -3.19 -23.86
C HIS A 255 -11.92 -2.98 -24.92
N THR A 256 -13.16 -3.23 -24.52
CA THR A 256 -14.34 -3.06 -25.38
C THR A 256 -14.56 -1.62 -25.82
N GLU A 257 -14.07 -0.66 -25.04
CA GLU A 257 -14.09 0.79 -25.31
C GLU A 257 -13.26 1.21 -26.53
N TYR A 258 -12.36 0.35 -27.01
CA TYR A 258 -11.60 0.57 -28.24
C TYR A 258 -12.27 -0.03 -29.48
N GLN A 259 -13.35 -0.77 -29.31
CA GLN A 259 -14.17 -1.31 -30.40
C GLN A 259 -15.22 -0.25 -30.76
N GLY A 260 -14.81 0.71 -31.60
CA GLY A 260 -15.68 1.77 -32.13
C GLY A 260 -16.82 1.27 -33.01
#